data_AF-A0A940X8W0-F1
#
_entry.id   AF-A0A940X8W0-F1
#
_cell.length_a   1.000
_cell.length_b   1.000
_cell.length_c   1.000
_cell.angle_alpha   90.00
_cell.angle_beta   90.00
_cell.angle_gamma   90.00
#
_symmetry.space_group_name_H-M   'P 1'
#
loop_
_entity.id
_entity.type
_entity.pdbx_description
1 polymer ?
#
loop_
_entity_poly.entity_id
_entity_poly.type
_entity_poly.pdbx_seq_one_letter_code
_entity_poly.pdbx_strand_id
1 'polypeptide(L)'
;MILKVKKSPLFGRLVLYIITFLSVFLPLSGFILNILDGDGFKFLNIVFLLVFGLISFFMLRISLWNTYGKEIIILSENKLTYIADYKWFKDKIKEFNFEKIHFTLNKVGYEEEKKAVLIINFENGAVLETVTKIDSKDLNNLLLNLNQNIANTF
;
A
#
# COMPACT_ATOMS: atom_id res chain seq x y z
N MET A 1 11.33 -10.08 6.81
CA MET A 1 10.78 -9.03 7.69
C MET A 1 9.41 -8.59 7.19
N ILE A 2 8.48 -8.24 8.09
CA ILE A 2 7.15 -7.73 7.71
C ILE A 2 6.92 -6.40 8.42
N LEU A 3 6.70 -5.34 7.65
CA LEU A 3 6.32 -4.02 8.15
C LEU A 3 4.81 -3.87 8.01
N LYS A 4 4.10 -3.51 9.08
CA LYS A 4 2.64 -3.38 9.07
C LYS A 4 2.24 -1.92 9.19
N VAL A 5 1.29 -1.51 8.36
CA VAL A 5 0.70 -0.17 8.45
C VAL A 5 -0.11 -0.05 9.73
N LYS A 6 0.11 1.04 10.47
CA LYS A 6 -0.73 1.38 11.63
C LYS A 6 -2.16 1.58 11.13
N LYS A 7 -3.09 0.80 11.68
CA LYS A 7 -4.51 0.89 11.32
C LYS A 7 -5.03 2.30 11.58
N SER A 8 -5.66 2.88 10.57
CA SER A 8 -6.35 4.16 10.69
C SER A 8 -7.53 4.06 11.68
N PRO A 9 -8.00 5.18 12.27
CA PRO A 9 -9.15 5.18 13.16
C PRO A 9 -10.34 4.42 12.57
N LEU A 10 -11.08 3.69 13.41
CA LEU A 10 -12.19 2.84 12.95
C LEU A 10 -13.24 3.64 12.16
N PHE A 11 -13.56 4.85 12.63
CA PHE A 11 -14.49 5.74 11.94
C PHE A 11 -14.04 6.08 10.51
N GLY A 12 -12.78 6.51 10.34
CA GLY A 12 -12.25 6.83 9.01
C GLY A 12 -12.26 5.64 8.05
N ARG A 13 -11.95 4.44 8.56
CA ARG A 13 -12.04 3.20 7.76
C ARG A 13 -13.48 2.91 7.34
N LEU A 14 -14.44 3.02 8.26
CA LEU A 14 -15.85 2.80 7.97
C LEU A 14 -16.36 3.76 6.89
N VAL A 15 -16.04 5.05 7.02
CA VAL A 15 -16.38 6.07 6.02
C VAL A 15 -15.79 5.71 4.65
N LEU A 16 -14.52 5.33 4.58
CA LEU A 16 -13.88 4.92 3.32
C LEU A 16 -14.57 3.70 2.68
N TYR A 17 -14.95 2.69 3.45
CA TYR A 17 -15.67 1.53 2.92
C TYR A 17 -17.08 1.90 2.45
N ILE A 18 -17.79 2.79 3.15
CA ILE A 18 -19.10 3.28 2.72
C ILE A 18 -18.97 4.02 1.39
N ILE A 19 -17.99 4.92 1.25
CA ILE A 19 -17.75 5.66 0.00
C ILE A 19 -17.41 4.69 -1.13
N THR A 20 -16.54 3.72 -0.88
CA THR A 20 -16.17 2.67 -1.86
C THR A 20 -17.39 1.85 -2.29
N PHE A 21 -18.28 1.52 -1.35
CA PHE A 21 -19.51 0.80 -1.65
C PHE A 21 -20.45 1.64 -2.50
N LEU A 22 -20.70 2.90 -2.11
CA LEU A 22 -21.60 3.81 -2.81
C LEU A 22 -21.11 4.13 -4.23
N SER A 23 -19.79 4.19 -4.45
CA SER A 23 -19.21 4.45 -5.78
C SER A 23 -19.46 3.33 -6.78
N VAL A 24 -19.71 2.09 -6.32
CA VAL A 24 -20.19 0.99 -7.18
C VAL A 24 -21.71 0.93 -7.21
N PHE A 25 -22.32 1.08 -6.04
CA PHE A 25 -23.75 0.85 -5.87
C PHE A 25 -24.60 1.84 -6.66
N LEU A 26 -24.30 3.14 -6.59
CA LEU A 26 -25.11 4.18 -7.25
C LEU A 26 -25.08 4.08 -8.79
N PRO A 27 -23.91 3.95 -9.45
CA PRO A 27 -23.87 3.78 -10.91
C PRO A 27 -24.52 2.48 -11.35
N LEU A 28 -24.33 1.40 -10.59
CA LEU A 28 -24.94 0.10 -10.90
C LEU A 28 -26.47 0.14 -10.76
N SER A 29 -26.99 0.74 -9.69
CA SER A 29 -28.43 0.90 -9.50
C SER A 29 -29.04 1.79 -10.59
N GLY A 30 -28.38 2.91 -10.92
CA GLY A 30 -28.85 3.80 -12.00
C GLY A 30 -28.89 3.09 -13.35
N PHE A 31 -27.89 2.26 -13.63
CA PHE A 31 -27.86 1.44 -14.83
C PHE A 31 -28.99 0.41 -14.89
N ILE A 32 -29.23 -0.31 -13.79
CA ILE A 32 -30.32 -1.30 -13.71
C ILE A 32 -31.67 -0.62 -13.91
N LEU A 33 -31.91 0.52 -13.24
CA LEU A 33 -33.16 1.27 -13.39
C LEU A 33 -33.37 1.74 -14.83
N ASN A 34 -32.31 2.22 -15.50
CA ASN A 34 -32.40 2.64 -16.90
C ASN A 34 -32.84 1.50 -17.84
N ILE A 35 -32.40 0.27 -17.57
CA ILE A 35 -32.83 -0.91 -18.33
C ILE A 35 -34.30 -1.24 -18.03
N LEU A 36 -34.70 -1.19 -16.76
CA LEU A 36 -36.08 -1.50 -16.34
C LEU A 36 -37.10 -0.50 -16.89
N ASP A 37 -36.72 0.76 -17.03
CA ASP A 37 -37.56 1.83 -17.61
C ASP A 37 -37.70 1.72 -19.14
N GLY A 38 -37.09 0.70 -19.77
CA GLY A 38 -37.16 0.46 -21.22
C GLY A 38 -36.24 1.36 -22.05
N ASP A 39 -35.41 2.17 -21.40
CA ASP A 39 -34.49 3.14 -22.00
C ASP A 39 -33.24 2.46 -22.62
N GLY A 40 -33.10 1.15 -22.37
CA GLY A 40 -32.16 0.24 -23.03
C GLY A 40 -30.69 0.40 -22.62
N PHE A 41 -29.81 -0.31 -23.33
CA PHE A 41 -28.36 -0.22 -23.10
C PHE A 41 -27.77 0.99 -23.84
N LYS A 42 -27.51 2.08 -23.12
CA LYS A 42 -26.83 3.26 -23.67
C LYS A 42 -25.31 3.12 -23.54
N PHE A 43 -24.58 3.49 -24.58
CA PHE A 43 -23.11 3.50 -24.57
C PHE A 43 -22.55 4.31 -23.39
N LEU A 44 -23.19 5.45 -23.07
CA LEU A 44 -22.77 6.31 -21.97
C LEU A 44 -22.87 5.61 -20.61
N ASN A 45 -23.83 4.70 -20.41
CA ASN A 45 -23.95 3.92 -19.19
C ASN A 45 -22.72 3.02 -18.99
N ILE A 46 -22.20 2.43 -20.07
CA ILE A 46 -20.99 1.60 -20.03
C ILE A 46 -19.77 2.44 -19.66
N VAL A 47 -19.64 3.63 -20.24
CA VAL A 47 -18.56 4.57 -19.90
C VAL A 47 -18.63 4.97 -18.43
N PHE A 48 -19.82 5.30 -17.91
CA PHE A 48 -20.00 5.61 -16.50
C PHE A 48 -19.63 4.43 -15.59
N LEU A 49 -20.10 3.22 -15.91
CA LEU A 49 -19.75 2.02 -15.14
C LEU A 49 -18.24 1.75 -15.14
N LEU A 50 -17.54 1.96 -16.26
CA LEU A 50 -16.09 1.82 -16.33
C LEU A 50 -15.38 2.85 -15.46
N VAL A 51 -15.72 4.13 -15.61
CA VAL A 51 -15.08 5.23 -14.84
C VAL A 51 -15.31 5.03 -13.34
N PHE A 52 -16.55 4.77 -12.92
CA PHE A 52 -16.86 4.52 -11.53
C PHE A 52 -16.28 3.20 -11.02
N GLY A 53 -16.14 2.18 -11.87
CA GLY A 53 -15.44 0.95 -11.55
C GLY A 53 -13.96 1.20 -11.22
N LEU A 54 -13.27 2.03 -12.01
CA LEU A 54 -11.89 2.43 -11.75
C LEU A 54 -11.76 3.23 -10.45
N ILE A 55 -12.65 4.20 -10.23
CA ILE A 55 -12.69 4.99 -8.99
C ILE A 55 -12.92 4.08 -7.78
N SER A 56 -13.88 3.16 -7.88
CA SER A 56 -14.22 2.23 -6.81
C SER A 56 -13.06 1.28 -6.49
N PHE A 57 -12.39 0.76 -7.53
CA PHE A 57 -11.21 -0.09 -7.34
C PHE A 57 -10.08 0.67 -6.63
N PHE A 58 -9.84 1.93 -7.01
CA PHE A 58 -8.87 2.78 -6.32
C PHE A 58 -9.25 3.04 -4.86
N MET A 59 -10.51 3.36 -4.57
CA MET A 59 -11.00 3.55 -3.20
C MET A 59 -10.91 2.27 -2.36
N LEU A 60 -11.18 1.11 -2.96
CA LEU A 60 -11.01 -0.19 -2.33
C LEU A 60 -9.54 -0.43 -1.96
N ARG A 61 -8.61 -0.13 -2.87
CA ARG A 61 -7.16 -0.23 -2.61
C ARG A 61 -6.75 0.61 -1.42
N ILE A 62 -7.21 1.87 -1.34
CA ILE A 62 -6.93 2.75 -0.20
C ILE A 62 -7.54 2.17 1.09
N SER A 63 -8.79 1.74 1.05
CA SER A 63 -9.51 1.20 2.22
C SER A 63 -8.83 -0.04 2.80
N LEU A 64 -8.41 -0.96 1.92
CA LEU A 64 -7.68 -2.17 2.29
C LEU A 64 -6.30 -1.83 2.85
N TRP A 65 -5.56 -0.90 2.25
CA TRP A 65 -4.26 -0.46 2.76
C TRP A 65 -4.37 0.11 4.17
N ASN A 66 -5.37 0.96 4.41
CA ASN A 66 -5.65 1.57 5.72
C ASN A 66 -6.09 0.55 6.79
N THR A 67 -6.55 -0.64 6.38
CA THR A 67 -7.11 -1.66 7.29
C THR A 67 -6.14 -2.81 7.53
N TYR A 68 -5.47 -3.27 6.48
CA TYR A 68 -4.69 -4.50 6.44
C TYR A 68 -3.32 -4.34 5.79
N GLY A 69 -2.98 -3.14 5.31
CA GLY A 69 -1.74 -2.90 4.57
C GLY A 69 -0.51 -3.39 5.31
N LYS A 70 0.31 -4.17 4.61
CA LYS A 70 1.61 -4.60 5.11
C LYS A 70 2.59 -4.71 3.95
N GLU A 71 3.84 -4.42 4.24
CA GLU A 71 4.97 -4.63 3.34
C GLU A 71 5.72 -5.88 3.81
N ILE A 72 6.04 -6.75 2.86
CA ILE A 72 6.83 -7.95 3.10
C ILE A 72 8.17 -7.74 2.40
N ILE A 73 9.24 -7.74 3.19
CA ILE A 73 10.61 -7.61 2.71
C ILE A 73 11.31 -8.92 3.01
N ILE A 74 11.67 -9.65 1.96
CA ILE A 74 12.40 -10.92 2.05
C ILE A 74 13.82 -10.64 1.61
N LEU A 75 14.77 -10.93 2.51
CA LEU A 75 16.18 -10.80 2.26
C LEU A 75 16.78 -12.20 2.09
N SER A 76 17.39 -12.43 0.94
CA SER A 76 18.21 -13.60 0.62
C SER A 76 19.65 -13.13 0.37
N GLU A 77 20.62 -14.05 0.24
CA GLU A 77 22.06 -13.76 0.15
C GLU A 77 22.39 -12.55 -0.76
N ASN A 78 21.91 -12.56 -2.01
CA ASN A 78 22.19 -11.49 -2.98
C ASN A 78 20.92 -10.90 -3.61
N LYS A 79 19.76 -11.08 -2.97
CA LYS A 79 18.47 -10.69 -3.53
C LYS A 79 17.50 -10.18 -2.46
N LEU A 80 16.91 -9.02 -2.72
CA LEU A 80 15.83 -8.45 -1.93
C LEU A 80 14.53 -8.52 -2.72
N THR A 81 13.50 -9.10 -2.11
CA THR A 81 12.14 -9.15 -2.66
C THR A 81 11.22 -8.30 -1.81
N TYR A 82 10.51 -7.37 -2.46
CA TYR A 82 9.58 -6.44 -1.84
C TYR A 82 8.16 -6.67 -2.39
N ILE A 83 7.20 -6.79 -1.47
CA ILE A 83 5.79 -7.03 -1.78
C ILE A 83 4.90 -6.15 -0.91
N ALA A 84 4.02 -5.36 -1.52
CA ALA A 84 2.93 -4.68 -0.82
C ALA A 84 1.67 -5.58 -0.84
N ASP A 85 1.20 -5.97 0.35
CA ASP A 85 0.09 -6.91 0.52
C ASP A 85 -1.12 -6.18 1.14
N TYR A 86 -2.22 -6.13 0.37
CA TYR A 86 -3.49 -5.49 0.72
C TYR A 86 -4.50 -6.49 1.31
N LYS A 87 -4.03 -7.69 1.68
CA LYS A 87 -4.81 -8.87 2.11
C LYS A 87 -5.61 -9.53 0.99
N TRP A 88 -6.35 -8.76 0.20
CA TRP A 88 -7.18 -9.31 -0.90
C TRP A 88 -6.39 -9.47 -2.20
N PHE A 89 -5.41 -8.60 -2.42
CA PHE A 89 -4.49 -8.67 -3.55
C PHE A 89 -3.12 -8.17 -3.14
N LYS A 90 -2.12 -8.46 -3.97
CA LYS A 90 -0.73 -8.02 -3.79
C LYS A 90 -0.33 -7.17 -4.98
N ASP A 91 0.51 -6.17 -4.73
CA ASP A 91 1.12 -5.39 -5.80
C ASP A 91 2.19 -6.22 -6.53
N LYS A 92 2.70 -5.70 -7.66
CA LYS A 92 3.79 -6.32 -8.40
C LYS A 92 4.99 -6.53 -7.48
N ILE A 93 5.53 -7.74 -7.49
CA ILE A 93 6.75 -8.09 -6.77
C ILE A 93 7.90 -7.27 -7.35
N LYS A 94 8.61 -6.55 -6.49
CA LYS A 94 9.84 -5.83 -6.86
C LYS A 94 11.02 -6.64 -6.36
N GLU A 95 11.97 -6.88 -7.25
CA GLU A 95 13.17 -7.66 -6.94
C GLU A 95 14.42 -6.83 -7.22
N PHE A 96 15.37 -6.89 -6.30
CA PHE A 96 16.63 -6.14 -6.37
C PHE A 96 17.77 -7.10 -6.08
N ASN A 97 18.72 -7.22 -7.01
CA ASN A 97 19.97 -7.95 -6.75
C ASN A 97 20.98 -7.00 -6.11
N PHE A 98 21.75 -7.49 -5.15
CA PHE A 98 22.72 -6.68 -4.42
C PHE A 98 23.92 -7.50 -3.96
N GLU A 99 25.06 -6.82 -3.80
CA GLU A 99 26.23 -7.34 -3.09
C GLU A 99 26.30 -6.72 -1.69
N LYS A 100 26.09 -5.39 -1.60
CA LYS A 100 25.95 -4.67 -0.33
C LYS A 100 24.66 -3.85 -0.29
N ILE A 101 24.09 -3.73 0.90
CA ILE A 101 22.90 -2.93 1.19
C ILE A 101 23.10 -2.10 2.45
N HIS A 102 22.54 -0.89 2.44
CA HIS A 102 22.55 0.01 3.58
C HIS A 102 21.13 0.44 3.92
N PHE A 103 20.78 0.31 5.19
CA PHE A 103 19.50 0.73 5.73
C PHE A 103 19.63 2.11 6.35
N THR A 104 18.81 3.04 5.91
CA THR A 104 18.69 4.37 6.51
C THR A 104 17.22 4.67 6.83
N LEU A 105 16.99 5.73 7.58
CA LEU A 105 15.65 6.21 7.89
C LEU A 105 15.48 7.63 7.39
N ASN A 106 14.29 7.93 6.87
CA ASN A 106 13.90 9.28 6.53
C ASN A 106 12.70 9.67 7.38
N LYS A 107 12.76 10.83 8.04
CA LYS A 107 11.64 11.34 8.84
C LYS A 107 10.57 11.88 7.89
N VAL A 108 9.32 11.48 8.10
CA VAL A 108 8.21 11.84 7.22
C VAL A 108 7.04 12.37 8.04
N GLY A 109 6.59 13.58 7.73
CA GLY A 109 5.49 14.26 8.43
C GLY A 109 5.96 15.53 9.16
N TYR A 110 5.04 16.16 9.90
CA TYR A 110 5.37 17.28 10.79
C TYR A 110 6.27 16.81 11.94
N GLU A 111 7.20 17.65 12.40
CA GLU A 111 8.23 17.28 13.40
C GLU A 111 7.66 16.63 14.67
N GLU A 112 6.44 17.01 15.05
CA GLU A 112 5.73 16.50 16.22
C GLU A 112 5.26 15.04 16.09
N GLU A 113 5.01 14.56 14.86
CA GLU A 113 4.46 13.22 14.64
C GLU A 113 5.48 12.09 14.82
N LYS A 114 6.79 12.40 14.81
CA LYS A 114 7.91 11.45 14.98
C LYS A 114 7.78 10.18 14.13
N LYS A 115 7.26 10.28 12.91
CA LYS A 115 7.19 9.16 11.97
C LYS A 115 8.38 9.13 11.03
N ALA A 116 8.79 7.94 10.65
CA ALA A 116 9.85 7.70 9.68
C ALA A 116 9.50 6.54 8.75
N VAL A 117 10.15 6.51 7.60
CA VAL A 117 10.12 5.41 6.63
C VAL A 117 11.51 4.80 6.51
N LEU A 118 11.56 3.51 6.19
CA LEU A 118 12.80 2.81 5.93
C LEU A 118 13.24 3.08 4.49
N ILE A 119 14.50 3.44 4.31
CA ILE A 119 15.16 3.55 3.01
C ILE A 119 16.21 2.44 2.92
N ILE A 120 16.17 1.70 1.83
CA ILE A 120 17.16 0.67 1.50
C ILE A 120 17.95 1.16 0.29
N ASN A 121 19.21 1.45 0.50
CA ASN A 121 20.14 1.87 -0.54
C ASN A 121 20.95 0.66 -1.00
N PHE A 122 21.00 0.48 -2.31
CA PHE A 122 21.74 -0.59 -2.95
C PHE A 122 23.03 -0.02 -3.56
N GLU A 123 24.09 -0.82 -3.62
CA GLU A 123 25.39 -0.39 -4.16
C GLU A 123 25.31 0.06 -5.64
N ASN A 124 24.40 -0.54 -6.41
CA ASN A 124 24.14 -0.18 -7.81
C ASN A 124 23.42 1.18 -7.99
N GLY A 125 23.22 1.94 -6.91
CA GLY A 125 22.52 3.23 -6.92
C GLY A 125 20.99 3.13 -6.90
N ALA A 126 20.41 1.92 -6.87
CA ALA A 126 18.99 1.77 -6.66
C ALA A 126 18.61 2.16 -5.22
N VAL A 127 17.42 2.74 -5.06
CA VAL A 127 16.87 3.13 -3.76
C VAL A 127 15.45 2.57 -3.65
N LEU A 128 15.18 1.86 -2.56
CA LEU A 128 13.82 1.41 -2.20
C LEU A 128 13.38 2.13 -0.93
N GLU A 129 12.38 2.99 -1.06
CA GLU A 129 11.69 3.62 0.06
C GLU A 129 10.43 2.81 0.40
N THR A 130 10.28 2.45 1.67
CA THR A 130 9.06 1.79 2.16
C THR A 130 7.92 2.79 2.28
N VAL A 131 6.71 2.37 1.97
CA VAL A 131 5.52 3.24 2.06
C VAL A 131 4.91 3.26 3.47
N THR A 132 5.29 2.32 4.35
CA THR A 132 4.78 2.29 5.72
C THR A 132 5.50 3.30 6.60
N LYS A 133 4.72 4.22 7.17
CA LYS A 133 5.19 5.16 8.20
C LYS A 133 5.17 4.47 9.56
N ILE A 134 6.32 4.39 10.21
CA ILE A 134 6.52 3.75 11.51
C ILE A 134 6.98 4.82 12.52
N ASP A 135 6.76 4.59 13.81
CA ASP A 135 7.35 5.44 14.85
C ASP A 135 8.88 5.42 14.74
N SER A 136 9.50 6.59 14.84
CA SER A 136 10.95 6.73 14.66
C SER A 136 11.74 5.91 15.68
N LYS A 137 11.22 5.74 16.90
CA LYS A 137 11.86 4.93 17.95
C LYS A 137 11.84 3.44 17.58
N ASP A 138 10.69 2.94 17.14
CA ASP A 138 10.54 1.55 16.73
C ASP A 138 11.38 1.24 15.49
N LEU A 139 11.44 2.18 14.54
CA LEU A 139 12.23 2.03 13.33
C LEU A 139 13.74 2.08 13.62
N ASN A 140 14.19 2.92 14.56
CA ASN A 140 15.59 2.92 15.00
C ASN A 140 16.01 1.57 15.59
N ASN A 141 15.16 0.98 16.45
CA ASN A 141 15.41 -0.36 17.00
C ASN A 141 15.49 -1.42 15.89
N LEU A 142 14.59 -1.34 14.90
CA LEU A 142 14.61 -2.21 13.72
C LEU A 142 15.92 -2.07 12.93
N LEU A 143 16.39 -0.83 12.72
CA LEU A 143 17.59 -0.53 11.95
C LEU A 143 18.86 -1.04 12.65
N LEU A 144 18.94 -0.90 13.98
CA LEU A 144 20.03 -1.49 14.78
C LEU A 144 20.08 -3.02 14.63
N ASN A 145 18.94 -3.69 14.72
CA ASN A 145 18.86 -5.15 14.54
C ASN A 145 19.23 -5.59 13.13
N LEU A 146 18.85 -4.81 12.10
CA LEU A 146 19.19 -5.10 10.70
C LEU A 146 20.70 -4.99 10.47
N ASN A 147 21.31 -3.90 10.93
CA ASN A 147 22.75 -3.67 10.75
C ASN A 147 23.59 -4.71 11.51
N GLN A 148 23.16 -5.14 12.70
CA GLN A 148 23.82 -6.22 13.44
C GLN A 148 23.73 -7.57 12.71
N ASN A 149 22.55 -7.93 12.18
CA ASN A 149 22.41 -9.20 11.46
C ASN A 149 23.24 -9.21 10.16
N ILE A 150 23.33 -8.09 9.46
CA ILE A 150 24.15 -7.98 8.26
C ILE A 150 25.63 -8.10 8.61
N ALA A 151 26.08 -7.46 9.69
CA ALA A 151 27.46 -7.59 10.17
C ALA A 151 27.83 -9.02 10.61
N ASN A 152 26.85 -9.88 10.91
CA ASN A 152 27.05 -11.28 11.29
C ASN A 152 26.84 -12.28 10.14
N THR A 153 26.41 -11.82 8.96
CA THR A 153 26.18 -12.66 7.77
C THR A 153 27.32 -12.50 6.73
N PHE A 154 28.31 -11.66 7.04
CA PHE A 154 29.55 -11.45 6.28
C PHE A 154 30.75 -11.62 7.21
#